data_AF-A0A7W5DZ01-F1
#
_entry.id   AF-A0A7W5DZ01-F1
#
_cell.length_a   1.000
_cell.length_b   1.000
_cell.length_c   1.000
_cell.angle_alpha   90.00
_cell.angle_beta   90.00
_cell.angle_gamma   90.00
#
_symmetry.space_group_name_H-M   'P 1'
#
loop_
_entity.id
_entity.type
_entity.pdbx_description
1 polymer ?
#
loop_
_entity_poly.entity_id
_entity_poly.type
_entity_poly.pdbx_seq_one_letter_code
_entity_poly.pdbx_strand_id
1 'polypeptide(L)'
;MFARTTSFLHRFTQRRENRYRPAQANRSHCRRARRGIAVTELAVGLPVVLFVAMGTMEMCTVIRLRQKLKMIAYEGARVGVLPDAGAENVDWQCTTLCTDQSIEETTIEMTPSDPSSLESGDWFQVSVAAPFTANSLTGAWMIDSFVLNESVTLQKP
;
A
#
# COMPACT_ATOMS: atom_id res chain seq x y z
N MET A 1 0.46 -97.73 3.15
CA MET A 1 0.04 -98.67 4.20
C MET A 1 -0.93 -97.93 5.11
N PHE A 2 -2.23 -98.29 5.03
CA PHE A 2 -3.39 -97.92 5.87
C PHE A 2 -3.70 -96.42 6.11
N ALA A 3 -4.94 -95.95 6.21
CA ALA A 3 -6.27 -96.41 5.83
C ALA A 3 -7.26 -95.33 6.32
N ARG A 4 -8.31 -95.07 5.51
CA ARG A 4 -9.72 -94.77 5.91
C ARG A 4 -9.95 -93.54 6.81
N THR A 5 -10.96 -92.70 6.57
CA THR A 5 -12.37 -93.06 6.83
C THR A 5 -13.31 -91.91 6.42
N THR A 6 -14.22 -92.21 5.49
CA THR A 6 -15.62 -91.78 5.26
C THR A 6 -16.26 -90.57 5.96
N SER A 7 -17.06 -89.81 5.19
CA SER A 7 -18.50 -89.49 5.39
C SER A 7 -18.82 -88.19 4.62
N PHE A 8 -19.44 -88.21 3.44
CA PHE A 8 -20.84 -88.47 3.06
C PHE A 8 -21.89 -87.70 3.88
N LEU A 9 -22.63 -86.85 3.14
CA LEU A 9 -23.87 -86.13 3.47
C LEU A 9 -23.68 -84.84 4.31
N HIS A 10 -24.41 -83.74 4.13
CA HIS A 10 -25.71 -83.57 3.52
C HIS A 10 -25.89 -82.08 3.16
N ARG A 11 -26.55 -81.86 2.04
CA ARG A 11 -27.10 -80.61 1.51
C ARG A 11 -28.02 -79.95 2.55
N PHE A 12 -27.75 -78.71 2.98
CA PHE A 12 -28.76 -77.79 3.52
C PHE A 12 -28.38 -76.31 3.28
N THR A 13 -29.12 -75.70 2.36
CA THR A 13 -29.76 -74.38 2.51
C THR A 13 -28.96 -73.20 3.08
N GLN A 14 -28.75 -72.21 2.21
CA GLN A 14 -29.15 -70.82 2.43
C GLN A 14 -28.99 -70.26 3.86
N ARG A 15 -28.04 -69.33 4.02
CA ARG A 15 -28.41 -68.00 4.51
C ARG A 15 -27.37 -66.97 4.11
N ARG A 16 -27.81 -66.06 3.25
CA ARG A 16 -27.20 -64.75 3.04
C ARG A 16 -27.10 -64.05 4.39
N GLU A 17 -25.90 -63.84 4.90
CA GLU A 17 -25.63 -62.75 5.83
C GLU A 17 -24.64 -61.80 5.18
N ASN A 18 -25.23 -61.00 4.29
CA ASN A 18 -24.69 -59.76 3.81
C ASN A 18 -24.56 -58.82 5.02
N ARG A 19 -23.41 -58.88 5.69
CA ARG A 19 -23.10 -58.04 6.85
C ARG A 19 -23.00 -56.60 6.36
N TYR A 20 -24.05 -55.83 6.64
CA TYR A 20 -24.15 -54.39 6.42
C TYR A 20 -22.81 -53.68 6.75
N ARG A 21 -22.07 -53.27 5.71
CA ARG A 21 -21.05 -52.23 5.81
C ARG A 21 -21.79 -50.91 5.57
N PRO A 22 -22.09 -50.09 6.60
CA PRO A 22 -22.66 -48.79 6.34
C PRO A 22 -21.61 -47.94 5.60
N ALA A 23 -22.06 -47.43 4.47
CA ALA A 23 -21.50 -46.37 3.63
C ALA A 23 -20.34 -45.55 4.23
N GLN A 24 -19.10 -45.95 3.94
CA GLN A 24 -17.90 -45.11 4.08
C GLN A 24 -17.73 -44.13 2.90
N ALA A 25 -18.79 -43.77 2.19
CA ALA A 25 -18.71 -43.00 0.94
C ALA A 25 -19.03 -41.50 1.07
N ASN A 26 -19.35 -40.97 2.26
CA ASN A 26 -19.91 -39.60 2.36
C ASN A 26 -19.22 -38.64 3.36
N ARG A 27 -17.95 -38.86 3.72
CA ARG A 27 -17.17 -37.87 4.52
C ARG A 27 -16.29 -36.97 3.65
N SER A 28 -15.87 -37.45 2.48
CA SER A 28 -15.06 -36.69 1.51
C SER A 28 -15.87 -35.58 0.83
N HIS A 29 -17.15 -35.82 0.55
CA HIS A 29 -18.03 -34.85 -0.12
C HIS A 29 -18.31 -33.62 0.75
N CYS A 30 -18.64 -33.80 2.03
CA CYS A 30 -18.81 -32.69 2.98
C CYS A 30 -17.52 -31.86 3.16
N ARG A 31 -16.32 -32.48 3.17
CA ARG A 31 -15.05 -31.73 3.26
C ARG A 31 -14.77 -30.92 1.98
N ARG A 32 -15.13 -31.45 0.80
CA ARG A 32 -14.98 -30.74 -0.48
C ARG A 32 -15.96 -29.57 -0.59
N ALA A 33 -17.19 -29.76 -0.16
CA ALA A 33 -18.21 -28.70 -0.10
C ALA A 33 -17.78 -27.53 0.81
N ARG A 34 -17.24 -27.82 2.00
CA ARG A 34 -16.73 -26.77 2.92
C ARG A 34 -15.54 -26.00 2.35
N ARG A 35 -14.68 -26.66 1.56
CA ARG A 35 -13.58 -25.99 0.85
C ARG A 35 -14.08 -25.09 -0.28
N GLY A 36 -15.12 -25.50 -1.01
CA GLY A 36 -15.76 -24.68 -2.04
C GLY A 36 -16.33 -23.38 -1.47
N ILE A 37 -17.02 -23.45 -0.33
CA ILE A 37 -17.58 -22.29 0.36
C ILE A 37 -16.48 -21.30 0.79
N ALA A 38 -15.40 -21.81 1.39
CA ALA A 38 -14.27 -20.95 1.79
C ALA A 38 -13.61 -20.24 0.60
N VAL A 39 -13.51 -20.92 -0.56
CA VAL A 39 -13.01 -20.30 -1.79
C VAL A 39 -13.96 -19.23 -2.30
N THR A 40 -15.27 -19.46 -2.25
CA THR A 40 -16.24 -18.43 -2.67
C THR A 40 -16.27 -17.22 -1.74
N GLU A 41 -16.13 -17.42 -0.44
CA GLU A 41 -16.03 -16.33 0.54
C GLU A 41 -14.76 -15.50 0.30
N LEU A 42 -13.61 -16.16 0.08
CA LEU A 42 -12.37 -15.47 -0.26
C LEU A 42 -12.47 -14.75 -1.60
N ALA A 43 -13.08 -15.36 -2.61
CA ALA A 43 -13.20 -14.77 -3.94
C ALA A 43 -14.02 -13.47 -3.94
N VAL A 44 -15.02 -13.37 -3.06
CA VAL A 44 -15.85 -12.16 -2.92
C VAL A 44 -15.22 -11.16 -1.93
N GLY A 45 -14.58 -11.62 -0.85
CA GLY A 45 -13.99 -10.75 0.17
C GLY A 45 -12.65 -10.13 -0.23
N LEU A 46 -11.81 -10.87 -0.95
CA LEU A 46 -10.45 -10.46 -1.32
C LEU A 46 -10.41 -9.18 -2.18
N PRO A 47 -11.27 -9.02 -3.22
CA PRO A 47 -11.31 -7.77 -3.98
C PRO A 47 -11.55 -6.54 -3.09
N VAL A 48 -12.48 -6.61 -2.14
CA VAL A 48 -12.80 -5.49 -1.24
C VAL A 48 -11.60 -5.12 -0.37
N VAL A 49 -10.94 -6.13 0.23
CA VAL A 49 -9.76 -5.91 1.07
C VAL A 49 -8.60 -5.32 0.26
N LEU A 50 -8.39 -5.81 -0.97
CA LEU A 50 -7.37 -5.26 -1.86
C LEU A 50 -7.66 -3.81 -2.26
N PHE A 51 -8.91 -3.49 -2.58
CA PHE A 51 -9.31 -2.11 -2.90
C PHE A 51 -9.02 -1.16 -1.73
N VAL A 52 -9.39 -1.55 -0.51
CA VAL A 52 -9.11 -0.74 0.69
C VAL A 52 -7.60 -0.64 0.92
N ALA A 53 -6.85 -1.73 0.81
CA ALA A 53 -5.40 -1.72 0.99
C ALA A 53 -4.71 -0.80 -0.03
N MET A 54 -5.05 -0.87 -1.31
CA MET A 54 -4.50 0.04 -2.33
C MET A 54 -4.89 1.49 -2.06
N GLY A 55 -6.13 1.76 -1.64
CA GLY A 55 -6.56 3.11 -1.25
C GLY A 55 -5.78 3.67 -0.07
N THR A 56 -5.48 2.85 0.93
CA THR A 56 -4.62 3.26 2.05
C THR A 56 -3.19 3.53 1.60
N MET A 57 -2.63 2.75 0.66
CA MET A 57 -1.28 2.99 0.14
C MET A 57 -1.18 4.31 -0.61
N GLU A 58 -2.19 4.65 -1.42
CA GLU A 58 -2.26 5.95 -2.09
C GLU A 58 -2.41 7.10 -1.09
N MET A 59 -3.27 6.97 -0.09
CA MET A 59 -3.43 8.00 0.95
C MET A 59 -2.13 8.23 1.73
N CYS A 60 -1.42 7.16 2.07
CA CYS A 60 -0.09 7.27 2.69
C CYS A 60 0.91 7.99 1.78
N THR A 61 0.81 7.83 0.46
CA THR A 61 1.66 8.54 -0.51
C THR A 61 1.35 10.03 -0.55
N VAL A 62 0.07 10.43 -0.52
CA VAL A 62 -0.34 11.84 -0.39
C VAL A 62 0.25 12.46 0.88
N ILE A 63 0.09 11.80 2.03
CA ILE A 63 0.59 12.30 3.32
C ILE A 63 2.12 12.42 3.28
N ARG A 64 2.82 11.40 2.78
CA ARG A 64 4.29 11.42 2.65
C ARG A 64 4.75 12.59 1.79
N LEU A 65 4.09 12.83 0.65
CA LEU A 65 4.42 13.93 -0.25
C LEU A 65 4.25 15.28 0.44
N ARG A 66 3.14 15.51 1.16
CA ARG A 66 2.96 16.72 1.98
C ARG A 66 4.08 16.94 2.99
N GLN A 67 4.45 15.91 3.73
CA GLN A 67 5.52 16.02 4.73
C GLN A 67 6.87 16.36 4.08
N LYS A 68 7.17 15.75 2.93
CA LYS A 68 8.38 16.08 2.15
C LYS A 68 8.36 17.54 1.67
N LEU A 69 7.27 18.00 1.06
CA LEU A 69 7.13 19.39 0.60
C LEU A 69 7.27 20.39 1.75
N LYS A 70 6.66 20.10 2.90
CA LYS A 70 6.76 20.94 4.09
C LYS A 70 8.20 21.03 4.62
N MET A 71 8.91 19.90 4.63
CA MET A 71 10.32 19.85 5.04
C MET A 71 11.20 20.65 4.06
N ILE A 72 10.98 20.52 2.76
CA ILE A 72 11.73 21.27 1.73
C ILE A 72 11.47 22.77 1.87
N ALA A 73 10.21 23.19 2.02
CA ALA A 73 9.86 24.58 2.25
C ALA A 73 10.52 25.14 3.52
N TYR A 74 10.60 24.34 4.58
CA TYR A 74 11.30 24.73 5.82
C TYR A 74 12.80 24.90 5.61
N GLU A 75 13.47 23.96 4.96
CA GLU A 75 14.91 24.05 4.71
C GLU A 75 15.25 25.19 3.73
N GLY A 76 14.41 25.43 2.73
CA GLY A 76 14.52 26.59 1.84
C GLY A 76 14.38 27.91 2.60
N ALA A 77 13.32 28.03 3.43
CA ALA A 77 13.12 29.21 4.26
C ALA A 77 14.28 29.42 5.24
N ARG A 78 14.81 28.34 5.82
CA ARG A 78 15.95 28.37 6.74
C ARG A 78 17.21 28.90 6.06
N VAL A 79 17.52 28.45 4.85
CA VAL A 79 18.65 28.98 4.08
C VAL A 79 18.41 30.44 3.70
N GLY A 80 17.20 30.83 3.32
CA GLY A 80 16.89 32.21 2.91
C GLY A 80 16.96 33.24 4.04
N VAL A 81 16.79 32.84 5.30
CA VAL A 81 16.95 33.76 6.44
C VAL A 81 18.40 33.93 6.90
N LEU A 82 19.37 33.19 6.33
CA LEU A 82 20.78 33.39 6.69
C LEU A 82 21.29 34.76 6.19
N PRO A 83 22.27 35.35 6.90
CA PRO A 83 23.03 36.48 6.37
C PRO A 83 23.70 36.09 5.04
N ASP A 84 23.68 36.99 4.07
CA ASP A 84 24.25 36.80 2.72
C ASP A 84 23.60 35.69 1.86
N ALA A 85 22.42 35.18 2.25
CA ALA A 85 21.68 34.24 1.42
C ALA A 85 21.04 34.96 0.21
N GLY A 86 21.33 34.47 -1.01
CA GLY A 86 20.68 34.86 -2.25
C GLY A 86 19.63 33.85 -2.71
N ALA A 87 18.84 34.23 -3.71
CA ALA A 87 17.82 33.36 -4.30
C ALA A 87 18.42 32.06 -4.86
N GLU A 88 19.63 32.09 -5.43
CA GLU A 88 20.28 30.88 -5.94
C GLU A 88 20.58 29.84 -4.85
N ASN A 89 20.88 30.28 -3.62
CA ASN A 89 21.18 29.36 -2.52
C ASN A 89 19.92 28.60 -2.08
N VAL A 90 18.79 29.31 -2.03
CA VAL A 90 17.50 28.70 -1.66
C VAL A 90 17.03 27.76 -2.75
N ASP A 91 17.12 28.17 -4.03
CA ASP A 91 16.72 27.34 -5.16
C ASP A 91 17.57 26.08 -5.28
N TRP A 92 18.89 26.22 -5.12
CA TRP A 92 19.82 25.08 -5.12
C TRP A 92 19.51 24.10 -3.98
N GLN A 93 19.26 24.61 -2.77
CA GLN A 93 18.93 23.77 -1.62
C GLN A 93 17.60 23.03 -1.84
N CYS A 94 16.55 23.75 -2.27
CA CYS A 94 15.24 23.16 -2.53
C CYS A 94 15.31 22.11 -3.64
N THR A 95 15.99 22.40 -4.76
CA THR A 95 16.14 21.48 -5.90
C THR A 95 16.94 20.22 -5.53
N THR A 96 18.00 20.38 -4.73
CA THR A 96 18.78 19.25 -4.22
C THR A 96 17.90 18.35 -3.35
N LEU A 97 17.14 18.92 -2.42
CA LEU A 97 16.24 18.13 -1.58
C LEU A 97 15.08 17.50 -2.37
N CYS A 98 14.55 18.16 -3.40
CA CYS A 98 13.55 17.55 -4.28
C CYS A 98 14.11 16.32 -4.99
N THR A 99 15.34 16.43 -5.50
CA THR A 99 16.05 15.34 -6.18
C THR A 99 16.33 14.18 -5.23
N ASP A 100 16.87 14.46 -4.04
CA ASP A 100 17.15 13.45 -3.00
C ASP A 100 15.89 12.73 -2.54
N GLN A 101 14.76 13.43 -2.51
CA GLN A 101 13.46 12.88 -2.12
C GLN A 101 12.71 12.24 -3.29
N SER A 102 13.27 12.25 -4.50
CA SER A 102 12.65 11.77 -5.73
C SER A 102 11.25 12.34 -5.95
N ILE A 103 11.13 13.66 -5.84
CA ILE A 103 9.90 14.41 -6.10
C ILE A 103 9.98 14.98 -7.52
N GLU A 104 8.98 14.65 -8.32
CA GLU A 104 8.87 15.06 -9.71
C GLU A 104 7.99 16.30 -9.85
N GLU A 105 8.30 17.13 -10.85
CA GLU A 105 7.52 18.32 -11.26
C GLU A 105 7.27 19.35 -10.14
N THR A 106 8.30 19.63 -9.33
CA THR A 106 8.19 20.61 -8.24
C THR A 106 8.25 22.06 -8.75
N THR A 107 7.43 22.94 -8.19
CA THR A 107 7.47 24.39 -8.36
C THR A 107 7.83 25.04 -7.03
N ILE A 108 8.83 25.92 -7.03
CA ILE A 108 9.31 26.62 -5.83
C ILE A 108 9.06 28.12 -6.02
N GLU A 109 8.39 28.73 -5.05
CA GLU A 109 8.12 30.17 -5.03
C GLU A 109 8.65 30.78 -3.74
N MET A 110 9.26 31.95 -3.85
CA MET A 110 9.83 32.70 -2.72
C MET A 110 9.11 34.04 -2.61
N THR A 111 8.78 34.45 -1.39
CA THR A 111 8.15 35.74 -1.10
C THR A 111 8.83 36.37 0.13
N PRO A 112 9.57 37.49 -0.04
CA PRO A 112 9.98 38.14 -1.29
C PRO A 112 10.82 37.23 -2.21
N SER A 113 10.87 37.55 -3.52
CA SER A 113 11.54 36.71 -4.53
C SER A 113 13.06 36.61 -4.36
N ASP A 114 13.66 37.57 -3.65
CA ASP A 114 15.08 37.57 -3.33
C ASP A 114 15.27 37.75 -1.81
N PRO A 115 15.90 36.78 -1.11
CA PRO A 115 16.21 36.89 0.30
C PRO A 115 17.30 37.95 0.62
N SER A 116 18.07 38.40 -0.37
CA SER A 116 19.12 39.39 -0.16
C SER A 116 18.57 40.76 0.27
N SER A 117 17.34 41.09 -0.13
CA SER A 117 16.67 42.35 0.20
C SER A 117 16.02 42.37 1.58
N LEU A 118 16.07 41.26 2.33
CA LEU A 118 15.46 41.17 3.66
C LEU A 118 16.33 41.81 4.72
N GLU A 119 15.73 42.66 5.55
CA GLU A 119 16.35 43.18 6.77
C GLU A 119 16.08 42.25 7.97
N SER A 120 16.86 42.44 9.04
CA SER A 120 16.62 41.74 10.31
C SER A 120 15.22 42.07 10.83
N GLY A 121 14.43 41.04 11.16
CA GLY A 121 13.03 41.18 11.56
C GLY A 121 12.02 41.03 10.43
N ASP A 122 12.44 40.98 9.16
CA ASP A 122 11.52 40.74 8.04
C ASP A 122 11.09 39.28 7.93
N TRP A 123 9.93 39.06 7.33
CA TRP A 123 9.37 37.74 7.09
C TRP A 123 9.73 37.24 5.70
N PHE A 124 10.25 36.02 5.63
CA PHE A 124 10.53 35.30 4.39
C PHE A 124 9.67 34.05 4.30
N GLN A 125 8.97 33.88 3.19
CA GLN A 125 8.13 32.73 2.91
C GLN A 125 8.66 31.95 1.71
N VAL A 126 8.70 30.63 1.84
CA VAL A 126 8.94 29.70 0.73
C VAL A 126 7.71 28.82 0.57
N SER A 127 7.20 28.75 -0.65
CA SER A 127 6.09 27.88 -1.05
C SER A 127 6.64 26.82 -2.01
N VAL A 128 6.30 25.56 -1.77
CA VAL A 128 6.72 24.44 -2.62
C VAL A 128 5.48 23.66 -3.01
N ALA A 129 5.29 23.50 -4.31
CA ALA A 129 4.16 22.80 -4.89
C ALA A 129 4.61 21.63 -5.77
N ALA A 130 3.88 20.52 -5.75
CA ALA A 130 4.10 19.40 -6.66
C ALA A 130 2.77 18.74 -7.06
N PRO A 131 2.60 18.33 -8.32
CA PRO A 131 1.42 17.59 -8.75
C PRO A 131 1.44 16.17 -8.17
N PHE A 132 0.30 15.72 -7.67
CA PHE A 132 0.18 14.38 -7.11
C PHE A 132 0.34 13.29 -8.17
N THR A 133 -0.16 13.51 -9.39
CA THR A 133 -0.16 12.52 -10.47
C THR A 133 1.26 12.06 -10.85
N ALA A 134 2.23 12.97 -10.92
CA ALA A 134 3.63 12.66 -11.21
C ALA A 134 4.32 11.86 -10.08
N ASN A 135 3.77 11.96 -8.86
CA ASN A 135 4.35 11.39 -7.64
C ASN A 135 3.49 10.25 -7.04
N SER A 136 2.47 9.78 -7.77
CA SER A 136 1.55 8.72 -7.35
C SER A 136 2.18 7.34 -7.56
N LEU A 137 1.86 6.39 -6.67
CA LEU A 137 2.35 5.01 -6.77
C LEU A 137 1.66 4.24 -7.90
N THR A 138 0.42 4.58 -8.20
CA THR A 138 -0.44 3.82 -9.12
C THR A 138 -0.88 4.63 -10.35
N GLY A 139 -0.28 5.80 -10.58
CA GLY A 139 -0.50 6.60 -11.79
C GLY A 139 -1.90 7.20 -11.88
N ALA A 140 -2.46 7.64 -10.74
CA ALA A 140 -3.75 8.35 -10.66
C ALA A 140 -5.01 7.57 -11.08
N TRP A 141 -4.98 6.23 -11.16
CA TRP A 141 -6.19 5.43 -11.45
C TRP A 141 -7.30 5.57 -10.38
N MET A 142 -6.93 5.87 -9.13
CA MET A 142 -7.87 5.95 -8.00
C MET A 142 -8.15 7.38 -7.54
N ILE A 143 -7.19 8.28 -7.70
CA ILE A 143 -7.22 9.64 -7.18
C ILE A 143 -6.97 10.60 -8.34
N ASP A 144 -7.87 11.56 -8.52
CA ASP A 144 -7.80 12.57 -9.58
C ASP A 144 -6.57 13.49 -9.44
N SER A 145 -6.23 14.19 -10.53
CA SER A 145 -5.09 15.11 -10.53
C SER A 145 -5.35 16.33 -9.65
N PHE A 146 -4.51 16.54 -8.65
CA PHE A 146 -4.45 17.80 -7.89
C PHE A 146 -3.00 18.14 -7.54
N VAL A 147 -2.78 19.42 -7.26
CA VAL A 147 -1.48 19.95 -6.85
C VAL A 147 -1.46 20.11 -5.33
N LEU A 148 -0.40 19.59 -4.70
CA LEU A 148 -0.13 19.80 -3.29
C LEU A 148 0.77 21.02 -3.14
N ASN A 149 0.36 21.99 -2.34
CA ASN A 149 1.16 23.16 -2.02
C ASN A 149 1.36 23.25 -0.51
N GLU A 150 2.60 23.48 -0.08
CA GLU A 150 2.97 23.70 1.31
C GLU A 150 3.90 24.91 1.41
N SER A 151 3.62 25.80 2.36
CA SER A 151 4.40 27.02 2.58
C SER A 151 4.93 27.10 4.00
N VAL A 152 6.13 27.66 4.17
CA VAL A 152 6.72 27.95 5.48
C VAL A 152 7.22 29.38 5.48
N THR A 153 6.98 30.08 6.59
CA THR A 153 7.43 31.46 6.80
C THR A 153 8.34 31.50 8.02
N LEU A 154 9.51 32.12 7.88
CA LEU A 154 10.47 32.35 8.96
C LEU A 154 10.84 33.84 9.01
N GLN A 155 11.19 34.31 10.20
CA GLN A 155 11.68 35.67 10.40
C GLN A 155 13.21 35.68 10.33
N LYS A 156 13.77 36.68 9.64
CA LYS A 156 15.21 36.90 9.64
C LYS A 156 15.66 37.36 11.04
N PRO A 157 16.68 36.71 11.64
CA PRO A 157 17.12 37.02 13.00
C PRO A 157 17.78 38.40 13.10
#